data_AF-A0A0A8Z415-F1
#
_entry.id   AF-A0A0A8Z415-F1
#
_cell.length_a   1.000
_cell.length_b   1.000
_cell.length_c   1.000
_cell.angle_alpha   90.00
_cell.angle_beta   90.00
_cell.angle_gamma   90.00
#
_symmetry.space_group_name_H-M   'P 1'
#
loop_
_entity.id
_entity.type
_entity.pdbx_description
1 polymer ?
#
loop_
_entity_poly.entity_id
_entity_poly.type
_entity_poly.pdbx_seq_one_letter_code
_entity_poly.pdbx_strand_id
1 'polypeptide(L)'
;MPNSVGTVEKLRVLSIIWSVSLRQLPSSESFERLYNLRTITLRHCCSLKHLLHSITLLSNLENIDLGYCFELVELPEDMGNLKMLEV
;
A
#
# COMPACT_ATOMS: atom_id res chain seq x y z
N MET A 1 -24.61 9.31 -3.50
CA MET A 1 -23.92 8.01 -3.53
C MET A 1 -22.75 8.12 -4.51
N PRO A 2 -21.52 8.49 -4.12
CA PRO A 2 -20.47 8.67 -5.11
C PRO A 2 -19.88 7.31 -5.46
N ASN A 3 -20.27 6.84 -6.64
CA ASN A 3 -19.62 5.75 -7.37
C ASN A 3 -18.17 6.18 -7.67
N SER A 4 -17.24 5.95 -6.74
CA SER A 4 -15.81 6.24 -6.92
C SER A 4 -15.04 5.08 -7.57
N VAL A 5 -15.78 4.11 -8.10
CA VAL A 5 -15.26 2.84 -8.65
C VAL A 5 -14.41 3.02 -9.91
N GLY A 6 -14.65 4.06 -10.72
CA GLY A 6 -13.85 4.30 -11.93
C GLY A 6 -12.50 5.00 -11.69
N THR A 7 -12.27 5.57 -10.52
CA THR A 7 -11.08 6.41 -10.27
C THR A 7 -9.90 5.60 -9.75
N VAL A 8 -10.16 4.54 -8.99
CA VAL A 8 -9.13 3.68 -8.39
C VAL A 8 -8.36 2.87 -9.43
N GLU A 9 -9.00 2.47 -10.53
CA GLU A 9 -8.34 1.68 -11.57
C GLU A 9 -7.23 2.43 -12.30
N LYS A 10 -7.23 3.77 -12.28
CA LYS A 10 -6.16 4.59 -12.88
C LYS A 10 -5.12 5.05 -11.88
N LEU A 11 -5.29 4.72 -10.60
CA LEU A 11 -4.42 5.20 -9.54
C LEU A 11 -3.04 4.55 -9.72
N ARG A 12 -2.01 5.38 -9.94
CA ARG A 12 -0.62 4.94 -10.04
C ARG A 12 0.16 5.19 -8.76
N VAL A 13 -0.23 6.21 -8.00
CA VAL A 13 0.46 6.62 -6.78
C VAL A 13 -0.57 6.72 -5.65
N LEU A 14 -0.32 6.01 -4.56
CA LEU A 14 -1.05 6.12 -3.31
C LEU A 14 -0.11 6.74 -2.27
N SER A 15 -0.41 7.95 -1.84
CA SER A 15 0.39 8.66 -0.85
C SER A 15 -0.45 8.99 0.38
N ILE A 16 -0.04 8.46 1.54
CA ILE A 16 -0.58 8.77 2.85
C ILE A 16 0.60 9.19 3.72
N ILE A 17 0.59 10.43 4.19
CA ILE A 17 1.68 10.99 4.97
C ILE A 17 1.07 11.54 6.26
N TRP A 18 1.75 11.34 7.40
CA TRP A 18 1.35 11.84 8.72
C TRP A 18 0.02 11.27 9.23
N SER A 19 -0.27 10.00 8.92
CA SER A 19 -1.49 9.36 9.42
C SER A 19 -1.26 8.66 10.76
N VAL A 20 -1.73 9.29 11.83
CA VAL A 20 -1.66 8.75 13.20
C VAL A 20 -2.73 7.69 13.47
N SER A 21 -3.73 7.53 12.59
CA SER A 21 -4.82 6.57 12.76
C SER A 21 -4.74 5.39 11.80
N LEU A 22 -3.85 5.43 10.80
CA LEU A 22 -3.67 4.34 9.85
C LEU A 22 -2.99 3.16 10.54
N ARG A 23 -3.79 2.19 10.97
CA ARG A 23 -3.31 0.95 11.58
C ARG A 23 -3.03 -0.15 10.56
N GLN A 24 -3.76 -0.12 9.45
CA GLN A 24 -3.68 -1.08 8.36
C GLN A 24 -4.16 -0.42 7.06
N LEU A 25 -3.72 -0.98 5.94
CA LEU A 25 -4.20 -0.62 4.61
C LEU A 25 -5.63 -1.17 4.34
N PRO A 26 -6.32 -0.73 3.27
CA PRO A 26 -7.66 -1.24 2.89
C PRO A 26 -7.68 -2.73 2.52
N SER A 27 -8.86 -3.34 2.48
CA SER A 27 -9.04 -4.78 2.23
C SER A 27 -8.53 -5.26 0.86
N SER A 28 -8.34 -6.58 0.73
CA SER A 28 -7.92 -7.27 -0.51
C SER A 28 -8.70 -6.87 -1.75
N GLU A 29 -10.03 -6.77 -1.66
CA GLU A 29 -10.90 -6.39 -2.77
C GLU A 29 -10.56 -5.01 -3.37
N SER A 30 -10.01 -4.10 -2.56
CA SER A 30 -9.57 -2.80 -3.06
C SER A 30 -8.26 -2.91 -3.84
N PHE A 31 -7.32 -3.74 -3.36
CA PHE A 31 -6.01 -3.89 -3.98
C PHE A 31 -6.02 -4.65 -5.30
N GLU A 32 -6.90 -5.64 -5.46
CA GLU A 32 -7.12 -6.31 -6.76
C GLU A 32 -7.51 -5.33 -7.87
N ARG A 33 -8.18 -4.25 -7.50
CA ARG A 33 -8.64 -3.21 -8.44
C ARG A 33 -7.60 -2.12 -8.68
N LEU A 34 -6.52 -2.10 -7.88
CA LEU A 34 -5.39 -1.17 -7.97
C LEU A 34 -4.25 -1.77 -8.81
N TYR A 35 -4.56 -2.57 -9.83
CA TYR A 35 -3.55 -3.24 -10.66
C TYR A 35 -2.59 -2.28 -11.40
N ASN A 36 -2.96 -1.01 -11.56
CA ASN A 36 -2.11 0.03 -12.16
C ASN A 36 -1.24 0.78 -11.15
N LEU A 37 -1.34 0.47 -9.86
CA LEU A 37 -0.59 1.13 -8.81
C LEU A 37 0.90 0.77 -8.93
N ARG A 38 1.74 1.79 -8.98
CA ARG A 38 3.20 1.70 -9.11
C ARG A 38 3.91 2.16 -7.85
N THR A 39 3.35 3.11 -7.12
CA THR A 39 4.03 3.69 -5.95
C THR A 39 3.10 3.78 -4.75
N ILE A 40 3.59 3.31 -3.60
CA ILE A 40 2.96 3.51 -2.30
C ILE A 40 3.92 4.31 -1.42
N THR A 41 3.46 5.43 -0.90
CA THR A 41 4.17 6.22 0.12
C THR A 41 3.32 6.28 1.38
N LEU A 42 3.81 5.65 2.45
CA LEU A 42 3.25 5.67 3.80
C LEU A 42 4.31 6.26 4.73
N ARG A 43 4.45 7.59 4.74
CA ARG A 43 5.43 8.25 5.61
C ARG A 43 4.80 8.76 6.89
N HIS A 44 5.52 8.72 8.00
CA HIS A 44 5.03 9.19 9.30
C HIS A 44 3.68 8.55 9.71
N CYS A 45 3.42 7.31 9.29
CA CYS A 45 2.24 6.56 9.72
C CYS A 45 2.57 5.79 11.00
N CYS A 46 2.69 6.53 12.11
CA CYS A 46 3.27 5.99 13.36
C CYS A 46 2.48 4.82 13.97
N SER A 47 1.18 4.73 13.69
CA SER A 47 0.32 3.65 14.21
C SER A 47 0.21 2.43 13.26
N LEU A 48 0.92 2.45 12.12
CA LEU A 48 0.88 1.38 11.14
C LEU A 48 1.72 0.21 11.64
N LYS A 49 1.06 -0.88 12.04
CA LYS A 49 1.73 -2.05 12.64
C LYS A 49 2.04 -3.15 11.64
N HIS A 50 1.16 -3.35 10.67
CA HIS A 50 1.27 -4.38 9.66
C HIS A 50 0.82 -3.84 8.30
N LEU A 51 1.56 -4.22 7.27
CA LEU A 51 1.06 -4.14 5.90
C LEU A 51 0.25 -5.40 5.65
N LEU A 52 -1.01 -5.26 5.25
CA LEU A 52 -1.86 -6.41 4.93
C LEU A 52 -1.18 -7.27 3.86
N HIS A 53 -1.33 -8.58 3.97
CA HIS A 53 -0.83 -9.54 2.99
C HIS A 53 -1.25 -9.17 1.56
N SER A 54 -2.45 -8.59 1.39
CA SER A 54 -2.97 -8.13 0.11
C SER A 54 -2.09 -7.13 -0.66
N ILE A 55 -1.12 -6.47 -0.02
CA ILE A 55 -0.18 -5.60 -0.73
C ILE A 55 0.67 -6.38 -1.75
N THR A 56 0.86 -7.69 -1.53
CA THR A 56 1.60 -8.58 -2.44
C THR A 56 0.82 -8.89 -3.72
N LEU A 57 -0.49 -8.58 -3.75
CA LEU A 57 -1.33 -8.71 -4.96
C LEU A 57 -1.04 -7.59 -5.97
N LEU A 58 -0.35 -6.53 -5.57
CA LEU A 58 0.03 -5.41 -6.43
C LEU A 58 1.24 -5.77 -7.29
N SER A 59 1.02 -6.66 -8.27
CA SER A 59 2.08 -7.19 -9.15
C SER A 59 2.86 -6.14 -9.95
N ASN A 60 2.31 -4.94 -10.09
CA ASN A 60 2.90 -3.79 -10.78
C ASN A 60 3.54 -2.76 -9.84
N LEU A 61 3.57 -3.02 -8.52
CA LEU A 61 4.15 -2.11 -7.56
C LEU A 61 5.67 -2.03 -7.77
N GLU A 62 6.16 -0.81 -7.97
CA GLU A 62 7.56 -0.47 -8.26
C GLU A 62 8.25 0.16 -7.05
N ASN A 63 7.56 0.98 -6.27
CA ASN A 63 8.13 1.62 -5.10
C ASN A 63 7.22 1.52 -3.88
N ILE A 64 7.84 1.22 -2.74
CA ILE A 64 7.23 1.36 -1.43
C ILE A 64 8.12 2.21 -0.52
N ASP A 65 7.54 3.23 0.08
CA ASP A 65 8.21 4.11 1.03
C ASP A 65 7.45 4.07 2.35
N LEU A 66 8.09 3.53 3.39
CA LEU A 66 7.53 3.34 4.73
C LEU A 66 8.24 4.23 5.77
N GLY A 67 8.89 5.30 5.31
CA GLY A 67 9.75 6.14 6.14
C GLY A 67 9.02 6.66 7.39
N TYR A 68 9.67 6.57 8.54
CA TYR A 68 9.12 7.03 9.82
C TYR A 68 7.81 6.33 10.27
N CYS A 69 7.56 5.09 9.81
CA CYS A 69 6.54 4.21 10.38
C CYS A 69 7.14 3.39 11.54
N PHE A 70 7.22 4.00 12.72
CA PHE A 70 7.99 3.43 13.85
C PHE A 70 7.37 2.19 14.50
N GLU A 71 6.05 1.99 14.41
CA GLU A 71 5.39 0.80 14.95
C GLU A 71 5.27 -0.36 13.95
N LEU A 72 5.81 -0.21 12.72
CA LEU A 72 5.75 -1.27 11.72
C LEU A 72 6.66 -2.43 12.15
N VAL A 73 6.05 -3.55 12.53
CA VAL A 73 6.77 -4.69 13.12
C VAL A 73 7.34 -5.61 12.05
N GLU A 74 6.56 -5.86 11.01
CA GLU A 74 6.90 -6.83 9.97
C GLU A 74 6.34 -6.42 8.61
N LEU A 75 7.05 -6.88 7.57
CA LEU A 75 6.56 -6.86 6.19
C LEU A 75 5.97 -8.24 5.88
N PRO A 76 4.91 -8.33 5.06
CA PRO A 76 4.35 -9.62 4.67
C PRO A 76 5.41 -10.50 3.99
N GLU A 77 5.45 -11.79 4.36
CA GLU A 77 6.47 -12.75 3.91
C GLU A 77 6.62 -12.81 2.37
N ASP A 78 5.50 -12.68 1.67
CA ASP A 78 5.44 -12.70 0.21
C ASP A 78 5.80 -11.36 -0.46
N MET A 79 6.29 -10.36 0.28
CA MET A 79 6.75 -9.10 -0.30
C MET A 79 7.91 -9.31 -1.28
N GLY A 80 8.73 -10.34 -1.07
CA GLY A 80 9.78 -10.76 -2.01
C GLY A 80 9.26 -11.26 -3.38
N ASN A 81 7.97 -11.56 -3.50
CA ASN A 81 7.36 -11.99 -4.76
C ASN A 81 6.99 -10.80 -5.68
N LEU A 82 7.09 -9.56 -5.19
CA LEU A 82 6.84 -8.36 -5.97
C LEU A 82 7.98 -8.09 -6.96
N LYS A 83 7.86 -8.66 -8.15
CA LYS A 83 8.92 -8.64 -9.19
C LYS A 83 9.31 -7.25 -9.70
N MET A 84 8.39 -6.29 -9.62
CA MET A 84 8.61 -4.93 -10.11
C MET A 84 9.16 -4.02 -9.01
N LEU A 85 9.16 -4.46 -7.75
CA LEU A 85 9.54 -3.63 -6.61
C LEU A 85 11.04 -3.36 -6.64
N GLU A 86 11.40 -2.09 -6.74
CA GLU A 86 12.77 -1.61 -6.64
C GLU A 86 13.21 -1.58 -5.16
N VAL A 87 14.46 -1.96 -4.92
CA VAL A 87 15.07 -2.09 -3.58
C VAL A 87 16.09 -0.99 -3.34
#